data_AF-A0A2D9CIV8-F1
#
_entry.id   AF-A0A2D9CIV8-F1
#
_cell.length_a   1.000
_cell.length_b   1.000
_cell.length_c   1.000
_cell.angle_alpha   90.00
_cell.angle_beta   90.00
_cell.angle_gamma   90.00
#
_symmetry.space_group_name_H-M   'P 1'
#
loop_
_entity.id
_entity.type
_entity.pdbx_description
1 polymer ?
#
loop_
_entity_poly.entity_id
_entity_poly.type
_entity_poly.pdbx_seq_one_letter_code
_entity_poly.pdbx_strand_id
1 'polypeptide(L)'
;MKINAVSMLCSLAMCSAAALAGPSGGGFEITWYTIDAGGTMNSSGDGFELSGTIGQPDAGPVMTGGQFSLAGGFWPGVDNAPACPADLTGDGMLNFFDVSAFLSAFGAMEPIADFTGDGMYNFFDVSAFLSAFANGCP
;
A
#
# COMPACT_ATOMS: atom_id res chain seq x y z
N MET A 1 2.45 20.01 59.79
CA MET A 1 2.53 19.89 58.33
C MET A 1 1.66 18.70 57.91
N LYS A 2 0.35 18.97 57.72
CA LYS A 2 -0.65 17.96 57.34
C LYS A 2 -0.93 18.18 55.85
N ILE A 3 -0.47 17.26 55.01
CA ILE A 3 -0.70 17.31 53.57
C ILE A 3 -2.17 16.97 53.36
N ASN A 4 -3.01 17.98 53.10
CA ASN A 4 -4.44 17.79 52.87
C ASN A 4 -4.66 17.04 51.56
N ALA A 5 -5.28 15.86 51.66
CA ALA A 5 -5.64 14.96 50.54
C ALA A 5 -6.42 15.62 49.39
N VAL A 6 -6.95 16.83 49.61
CA VAL A 6 -7.65 17.64 48.60
C VAL A 6 -6.75 18.06 47.42
N SER A 7 -5.43 18.18 47.62
CA SER A 7 -4.50 18.56 46.55
C SER A 7 -4.11 17.39 45.62
N MET A 8 -4.43 16.14 45.97
CA MET A 8 -4.07 14.94 45.19
C MET A 8 -5.24 14.40 44.35
N LEU A 9 -6.48 14.80 44.65
CA LEU A 9 -7.64 14.50 43.79
C LEU A 9 -7.74 15.40 42.55
N CYS A 10 -7.07 16.55 42.54
CA CYS A 10 -7.13 17.49 41.42
C CYS A 10 -6.21 17.11 40.23
N SER A 11 -5.35 16.10 40.40
CA SER A 11 -4.41 15.65 39.37
C SER A 11 -4.83 14.36 38.66
N LEU A 12 -5.93 13.73 39.10
CA LEU A 12 -6.50 12.55 38.44
C LEU A 12 -7.70 12.87 37.51
N ALA A 13 -8.01 14.17 37.35
CA ALA A 13 -9.09 14.66 36.49
C ALA A 13 -8.59 15.20 35.12
N MET A 14 -7.32 14.97 34.77
CA MET A 14 -6.76 15.27 33.43
C MET A 14 -6.47 13.98 32.66
N CYS A 15 -7.41 13.04 32.69
CA CYS A 15 -7.64 12.12 31.58
C CYS A 15 -8.93 12.55 30.87
N SER A 16 -8.96 13.81 30.43
CA SER A 16 -9.96 14.25 29.47
C SER A 16 -9.55 13.62 28.14
N ALA A 17 -10.14 12.46 27.86
CA ALA A 17 -10.23 11.94 26.51
C ALA A 17 -10.57 13.11 25.59
N ALA A 18 -9.66 13.45 24.68
CA ALA A 18 -10.02 14.24 23.52
C ALA A 18 -11.00 13.38 22.74
N ALA A 19 -12.29 13.50 23.07
CA ALA A 19 -13.36 12.97 22.26
C ALA A 19 -13.15 13.53 20.86
N LEU A 20 -12.80 12.65 19.93
CA LEU A 20 -12.83 12.94 18.51
C LEU A 20 -14.24 13.44 18.20
N ALA A 21 -14.40 14.75 18.03
CA ALA A 21 -15.67 15.35 17.67
C ALA A 21 -16.05 14.84 16.27
N GLY A 22 -16.89 13.81 16.22
CA GLY A 22 -17.65 13.49 15.01
C GLY A 22 -18.60 14.65 14.66
N PRO A 23 -19.08 14.73 13.41
CA PRO A 23 -19.95 15.83 12.98
C PRO A 23 -21.25 15.82 13.79
N SER A 24 -21.45 16.81 14.66
CA SER A 24 -22.59 16.88 15.56
C SER A 24 -23.85 17.41 14.85
N GLY A 25 -24.76 16.50 14.50
CA GLY A 25 -26.04 16.77 13.84
C GLY A 25 -27.21 17.14 14.77
N GLY A 26 -26.98 17.90 15.85
CA GLY A 26 -28.01 18.27 16.83
C GLY A 26 -28.28 17.19 17.90
N GLY A 27 -29.44 17.28 18.59
CA GLY A 27 -29.80 16.46 19.76
C GLY A 27 -30.02 14.96 19.52
N PHE A 28 -29.64 14.45 18.34
CA PHE A 28 -29.62 13.04 18.00
C PHE A 28 -28.18 12.66 17.64
N GLU A 29 -27.64 11.64 18.32
CA GLU A 29 -26.32 11.10 18.04
C GLU A 29 -26.40 10.13 16.86
N ILE A 30 -25.59 10.36 15.83
CA ILE A 30 -25.37 9.36 14.78
C ILE A 30 -24.38 8.34 15.36
N THR A 31 -24.90 7.22 15.86
CA THR A 31 -24.08 6.16 16.49
C THR A 31 -23.36 5.27 15.47
N TRP A 32 -23.73 5.36 14.19
CA TRP A 32 -23.08 4.65 13.09
C TRP A 32 -23.33 5.35 11.75
N TYR A 33 -22.30 5.42 10.91
CA TYR A 33 -22.38 5.92 9.54
C TYR A 33 -21.35 5.19 8.66
N THR A 34 -21.65 5.07 7.37
CA THR A 34 -20.68 4.73 6.31
C THR A 34 -20.70 5.86 5.29
N ILE A 35 -19.51 6.30 4.85
CA ILE A 35 -19.37 7.23 3.73
C ILE A 35 -19.05 6.38 2.51
N ASP A 36 -20.03 6.17 1.64
CA ASP A 36 -19.80 5.52 0.34
C ASP A 36 -19.18 6.55 -0.61
N ALA A 37 -17.87 6.45 -0.78
CA ALA A 37 -17.09 7.34 -1.63
C ALA A 37 -17.21 6.99 -3.12
N GLY A 38 -17.43 8.01 -3.95
CA GLY A 38 -17.25 7.96 -5.41
C GLY A 38 -16.08 8.82 -5.86
N GLY A 39 -15.59 8.58 -7.08
CA GLY A 39 -14.54 9.37 -7.71
C GLY A 39 -14.55 9.24 -9.23
N THR A 40 -13.73 10.06 -9.89
CA THR A 40 -13.56 10.07 -11.34
C THR A 40 -12.07 10.14 -11.66
N MET A 41 -11.63 9.28 -12.59
CA MET A 41 -10.34 9.46 -13.24
C MET A 41 -10.62 10.29 -14.50
N ASN A 42 -9.99 11.45 -14.60
CA ASN A 42 -9.96 12.31 -15.79
C ASN A 42 -11.22 13.17 -16.00
N SER A 43 -11.65 13.90 -14.97
CA SER A 43 -12.57 15.02 -15.20
C SER A 43 -11.79 16.20 -15.80
N SER A 44 -12.13 16.60 -17.02
CA SER A 44 -11.47 17.68 -17.73
C SER A 44 -12.38 18.89 -17.94
N GLY A 45 -11.79 20.09 -17.90
CA GLY A 45 -12.46 21.37 -18.19
C GLY A 45 -11.46 22.52 -18.30
N ASP A 46 -11.62 23.36 -19.33
CA ASP A 46 -10.80 24.57 -19.59
C ASP A 46 -9.27 24.36 -19.52
N GLY A 47 -8.80 23.20 -20.00
CA GLY A 47 -7.37 22.86 -20.03
C GLY A 47 -6.81 22.33 -18.71
N PHE A 48 -7.66 22.15 -17.70
CA PHE A 48 -7.31 21.50 -16.46
C PHE A 48 -7.93 20.12 -16.38
N GLU A 49 -7.19 19.21 -15.76
CA GLU A 49 -7.62 17.86 -15.46
C GLU A 49 -7.63 17.69 -13.94
N LEU A 50 -8.78 17.26 -13.42
CA LEU A 50 -9.01 17.02 -12.01
C LEU A 50 -9.35 15.54 -11.83
N SER A 51 -8.48 14.83 -11.14
CA SER A 51 -8.69 13.45 -10.71
C SER A 51 -8.77 13.40 -9.20
N GLY A 52 -9.77 12.70 -8.68
CA GLY A 52 -9.97 12.62 -7.24
C GLY A 52 -11.05 11.63 -6.81
N THR A 53 -10.94 11.16 -5.57
CA THR A 53 -11.96 10.38 -4.87
C THR A 53 -12.26 11.08 -3.55
N ILE A 54 -13.50 11.04 -3.08
CA ILE A 54 -13.90 11.63 -1.79
C ILE A 54 -14.27 10.49 -0.85
N GLY A 55 -13.38 10.11 0.07
CA GLY A 55 -13.74 9.36 1.28
C GLY A 55 -13.47 7.84 1.32
N GLN A 56 -12.34 7.34 0.86
CA GLN A 56 -11.96 5.91 1.04
C GLN A 56 -11.00 5.74 2.24
N PRO A 57 -11.47 5.37 3.45
CA PRO A 57 -10.60 5.07 4.59
C PRO A 57 -9.95 3.67 4.54
N ASP A 58 -10.15 2.86 3.50
CA ASP A 58 -9.50 1.55 3.38
C ASP A 58 -8.09 1.65 2.78
N ALA A 59 -7.22 2.39 3.46
CA ALA A 59 -5.78 2.32 3.21
C ALA A 59 -5.23 1.14 4.02
N GLY A 60 -5.13 -0.03 3.38
CA GLY A 60 -4.60 -1.25 3.96
C GLY A 60 -3.62 -1.95 3.02
N PRO A 61 -2.78 -2.88 3.51
CA PRO A 61 -1.94 -3.72 2.65
C PRO A 61 -2.81 -4.51 1.66
N VAL A 62 -2.24 -4.87 0.50
CA VAL A 62 -2.94 -5.64 -0.55
C VAL A 62 -3.61 -6.87 0.05
N MET A 63 -4.93 -6.95 -0.06
CA MET A 63 -5.69 -8.10 0.37
C MET A 63 -5.55 -9.21 -0.68
N THR A 64 -5.17 -10.42 -0.26
CA THR A 64 -5.04 -11.57 -1.16
C THR A 64 -6.06 -12.65 -0.84
N GLY A 65 -6.63 -13.25 -1.88
CA GLY A 65 -7.62 -14.32 -1.79
C GLY A 65 -7.51 -15.26 -2.99
N GLY A 66 -6.70 -16.30 -2.88
CA GLY A 66 -6.42 -17.22 -3.98
C GLY A 66 -5.60 -16.54 -5.09
N GLN A 67 -6.10 -16.57 -6.32
CA GLN A 67 -5.46 -15.93 -7.49
C GLN A 67 -5.74 -14.42 -7.59
N PHE A 68 -6.57 -13.86 -6.70
CA PHE A 68 -6.99 -12.47 -6.78
C PHE A 68 -6.33 -11.64 -5.68
N SER A 69 -5.91 -10.44 -6.06
CA SER A 69 -5.43 -9.41 -5.15
C SER A 69 -6.31 -8.17 -5.29
N LEU A 70 -6.58 -7.50 -4.17
CA LEU A 70 -7.32 -6.24 -4.11
C LEU A 70 -6.52 -5.26 -3.25
N ALA A 71 -5.99 -4.21 -3.88
CA ALA A 71 -5.34 -3.11 -3.18
C ALA A 71 -6.39 -2.05 -2.85
N GLY A 72 -6.63 -1.79 -1.56
CA GLY A 72 -7.43 -0.65 -1.11
C GLY A 72 -6.62 0.66 -1.15
N GLY A 73 -7.32 1.79 -1.11
CA GLY A 73 -6.71 3.12 -0.97
C GLY A 73 -6.89 4.03 -2.19
N PHE A 74 -6.55 5.32 -2.01
CA PHE A 74 -6.80 6.37 -3.01
C PHE A 74 -5.81 6.34 -4.19
N TRP A 75 -4.59 5.86 -3.94
CA TRP A 75 -3.54 5.67 -4.94
C TRP A 75 -2.56 4.61 -4.42
N PRO A 76 -2.95 3.34 -4.25
CA PRO A 76 -1.91 2.33 -4.31
C PRO A 76 -1.24 2.59 -5.66
N GLY A 77 0.09 2.69 -5.69
CA GLY A 77 0.79 2.36 -6.93
C GLY A 77 0.35 0.95 -7.25
N VAL A 78 -0.78 0.82 -7.94
CA VAL A 78 -1.06 -0.36 -8.71
C VAL A 78 -0.06 -0.18 -9.83
N ASP A 79 1.14 -0.65 -9.53
CA ASP A 79 1.99 -1.28 -10.51
C ASP A 79 1.15 -2.47 -11.01
N ASN A 80 0.11 -2.13 -11.76
CA ASN A 80 -0.68 -2.98 -12.62
C ASN A 80 0.12 -3.15 -13.92
N ALA A 81 1.45 -3.00 -13.84
CA ALA A 81 2.35 -3.84 -14.59
C ALA A 81 1.86 -5.27 -14.30
N PRO A 82 1.28 -5.96 -15.29
CA PRO A 82 0.90 -7.34 -15.10
C PRO A 82 2.10 -8.06 -14.51
N ALA A 83 1.88 -8.94 -13.53
CA ALA A 83 2.96 -9.56 -12.77
C ALA A 83 4.04 -10.07 -13.74
N CYS A 84 5.12 -9.29 -13.85
CA CYS A 84 6.27 -9.58 -14.68
C CYS A 84 7.37 -9.91 -13.72
N PRO A 85 7.58 -11.21 -13.43
CA PRO A 85 8.62 -11.59 -12.48
C PRO A 85 9.99 -11.06 -12.92
N ALA A 86 10.20 -10.89 -14.23
CA ALA A 86 11.43 -10.40 -14.82
C ALA A 86 11.59 -8.87 -14.82
N ASP A 87 10.55 -8.07 -14.52
CA ASP A 87 10.68 -6.62 -14.37
C ASP A 87 11.10 -6.31 -12.92
N LEU A 88 12.40 -6.15 -12.72
CA LEU A 88 12.99 -5.94 -11.41
C LEU A 88 13.09 -4.45 -11.05
N THR A 89 12.91 -3.57 -12.03
CA THR A 89 12.94 -2.12 -11.84
C THR A 89 11.55 -1.55 -11.55
N GLY A 90 10.49 -2.28 -11.89
CA GLY A 90 9.09 -1.90 -11.68
C GLY A 90 8.63 -0.80 -12.64
N ASP A 91 9.33 -0.61 -13.75
CA ASP A 91 9.04 0.45 -14.73
C ASP A 91 8.13 -0.01 -15.88
N GLY A 92 7.76 -1.30 -15.91
CA GLY A 92 6.91 -1.92 -16.91
C GLY A 92 7.64 -2.26 -18.22
N MET A 93 8.96 -2.12 -18.30
CA MET A 93 9.74 -2.32 -19.53
C MET A 93 10.89 -3.32 -19.34
N LEU A 94 10.73 -4.55 -19.85
CA LEU A 94 11.81 -5.54 -19.87
C LEU A 94 12.97 -5.13 -20.77
N ASN A 95 14.07 -4.71 -20.17
CA ASN A 95 15.24 -4.24 -20.89
C ASN A 95 16.55 -4.60 -20.16
N PHE A 96 17.65 -3.98 -20.58
CA PHE A 96 18.98 -4.24 -20.00
C PHE A 96 19.05 -3.90 -18.49
N PHE A 97 18.27 -2.93 -18.02
CA PHE A 97 18.27 -2.51 -16.63
C PHE A 97 17.77 -3.63 -15.71
N ASP A 98 16.77 -4.42 -16.11
CA ASP A 98 16.31 -5.59 -15.33
C ASP A 98 17.37 -6.68 -15.25
N VAL A 99 18.06 -6.95 -16.36
CA VAL A 99 19.17 -7.92 -16.37
C VAL A 99 20.29 -7.45 -15.44
N SER A 100 20.61 -6.15 -15.46
CA SER A 100 21.63 -5.59 -14.58
C SER A 100 21.22 -5.64 -13.10
N ALA A 101 19.94 -5.40 -12.81
CA ALA A 101 19.37 -5.52 -11.47
C ALA A 101 19.42 -6.97 -10.98
N PHE A 102 19.05 -7.94 -11.83
CA PHE A 102 19.15 -9.37 -11.53
C PHE A 102 20.59 -9.77 -11.21
N LEU A 103 21.56 -9.40 -12.04
CA LEU A 103 22.97 -9.76 -11.82
C LEU A 103 23.53 -9.15 -10.53
N SER A 104 23.12 -7.92 -10.20
CA SER A 104 23.48 -7.29 -8.93
C SER A 104 22.88 -8.04 -7.74
N ALA A 105 21.60 -8.41 -7.81
CA ALA A 105 20.92 -9.15 -6.76
C ALA A 105 21.47 -10.58 -6.60
N PHE A 106 21.76 -11.27 -7.71
CA PHE A 106 22.33 -12.62 -7.72
C PHE A 106 23.74 -12.63 -7.12
N GLY A 107 24.56 -11.62 -7.43
CA GLY A 107 25.88 -11.46 -6.81
C GLY A 107 25.83 -11.12 -5.31
N ALA A 108 24.77 -10.47 -4.87
CA ALA A 108 24.52 -10.14 -3.46
C ALA A 108 23.77 -11.24 -2.68
N MET A 109 23.32 -12.31 -3.36
CA MET A 109 22.47 -13.37 -2.79
C MET A 109 21.17 -12.81 -2.18
N GLU A 110 20.59 -11.79 -2.82
CA GLU A 110 19.33 -11.18 -2.41
C GLU A 110 18.14 -12.07 -2.79
N PRO A 111 17.09 -12.17 -1.94
CA PRO A 111 15.93 -13.03 -2.20
C PRO A 111 15.22 -12.76 -3.53
N ILE A 112 15.34 -11.55 -4.08
CA ILE A 112 14.76 -11.18 -5.38
C ILE A 112 15.42 -11.91 -6.57
N ALA A 113 16.62 -12.48 -6.38
CA ALA A 113 17.31 -13.28 -7.39
C ALA A 113 16.97 -14.78 -7.33
N ASP A 114 16.25 -15.23 -6.29
CA ASP A 114 15.76 -16.62 -6.18
C ASP A 114 14.45 -16.76 -6.96
N PHE A 115 14.59 -17.01 -8.26
CA PHE A 115 13.44 -17.15 -9.17
C PHE A 115 12.75 -18.51 -9.06
N THR A 116 13.42 -19.50 -8.47
CA THR A 116 12.85 -20.83 -8.25
C THR A 116 12.17 -20.99 -6.89
N GLY A 117 12.47 -20.11 -5.94
CA GLY A 117 11.96 -20.11 -4.57
C GLY A 117 12.53 -21.24 -3.71
N ASP A 118 13.68 -21.80 -4.06
CA ASP A 118 14.29 -22.95 -3.40
C ASP A 118 15.37 -22.56 -2.37
N GLY A 119 15.68 -21.27 -2.26
CA GLY A 119 16.69 -20.71 -1.36
C GLY A 119 18.14 -20.91 -1.84
N MET A 120 18.37 -21.40 -3.07
CA MET A 120 19.70 -21.65 -3.63
C MET A 120 19.95 -20.82 -4.90
N TYR A 121 20.79 -19.80 -4.82
CA TYR A 121 21.17 -18.96 -5.97
C TYR A 121 22.11 -19.69 -6.94
N ASN A 122 21.57 -20.30 -7.98
CA ASN A 122 22.32 -21.13 -8.92
C ASN A 122 21.86 -20.95 -10.38
N PHE A 123 22.32 -21.85 -11.27
CA PHE A 123 21.99 -21.79 -12.70
C PHE A 123 20.48 -21.87 -12.98
N PHE A 124 19.71 -22.54 -12.13
CA PHE A 124 18.28 -22.70 -12.31
C PHE A 124 17.55 -21.37 -12.18
N ASP A 125 17.97 -20.46 -11.28
CA ASP A 125 17.38 -19.11 -11.18
C ASP A 125 17.67 -18.29 -12.42
N VAL A 126 18.89 -18.36 -12.95
CA VAL A 126 19.26 -17.67 -14.19
C VAL A 126 18.39 -18.18 -15.35
N SER A 127 18.18 -19.49 -15.45
CA SER A 127 17.31 -20.07 -16.49
C SER A 127 15.84 -19.69 -16.31
N ALA A 128 15.37 -19.59 -15.08
CA ALA A 128 14.00 -19.20 -14.74
C ALA A 128 13.77 -17.72 -15.05
N PHE A 129 14.72 -16.84 -14.71
CA PHE A 129 14.72 -15.43 -15.09
C PHE A 129 14.68 -15.26 -16.62
N LEU A 130 15.55 -15.96 -17.37
CA LEU A 130 15.57 -15.87 -18.83
C LEU A 130 14.27 -16.38 -19.47
N SER A 131 13.67 -17.42 -18.90
CA SER A 131 12.35 -17.92 -19.32
C SER A 131 11.26 -16.86 -19.11
N ALA A 132 11.23 -16.22 -17.93
CA ALA A 132 10.31 -15.12 -17.64
C ALA A 132 10.54 -13.91 -18.56
N PHE A 133 11.80 -13.54 -18.80
CA PHE A 133 12.18 -12.44 -19.69
C PHE A 133 11.76 -12.70 -21.14
N ALA A 134 11.91 -13.94 -21.63
CA ALA A 134 11.52 -14.33 -22.99
C ALA A 134 9.99 -14.41 -23.18
N ASN A 135 9.25 -14.75 -22.13
CA ASN A 135 7.78 -14.75 -22.15
C ASN A 135 7.19 -13.34 -22.16
N GLY A 136 7.98 -12.33 -21.81
CA GLY A 136 7.58 -10.93 -21.86
C GLY A 136 6.61 -10.52 -20.75
N CYS A 137 6.20 -9.26 -20.80
CA CYS A 137 5.16 -8.69 -19.97
C CYS A 137 3.81 -8.65 -20.72
N PRO A 138 2.68 -9.02 -20.08
CA PRO A 138 1.34 -8.88 -20.67
C PRO A 138 0.94 -7.45 -21.03
#